data_AF-A0A527ZNZ8-F1
#
_entry.id   AF-A0A527ZNZ8-F1
#
_cell.length_a   1.000
_cell.length_b   1.000
_cell.length_c   1.000
_cell.angle_alpha   90.00
_cell.angle_beta   90.00
_cell.angle_gamma   90.00
#
_symmetry.space_group_name_H-M   'P 1'
#
loop_
_entity.id
_entity.type
_entity.pdbx_description
1 polymer ?
#
loop_
_entity_poly.entity_id
_entity_poly.type
_entity_poly.pdbx_seq_one_letter_code
_entity_poly.pdbx_strand_id
1 'polypeptide(L)' 'HFDCVLKNLIGDDVLRVPALLAEPDLMLHLYGKAEARPGRKMGHFTRMSRHR' A
#
# COMPACT_ATOMS: atom_id res chain seq x y z
N HIS A 1 12.60 -12.58 -11.83
CA HIS A 1 11.53 -11.63 -12.19
C HIS A 1 10.26 -12.11 -11.49
N PHE A 2 9.46 -11.21 -10.92
CA PHE A 2 8.21 -11.56 -10.23
C PHE A 2 7.09 -10.68 -10.77
N ASP A 3 5.93 -11.28 -11.01
CA ASP A 3 4.72 -10.52 -11.27
C ASP A 3 4.31 -9.73 -10.03
N CYS A 4 4.00 -8.45 -10.20
CA CYS A 4 3.62 -7.59 -9.10
C CYS A 4 2.56 -6.56 -9.50
N VAL A 5 1.73 -6.17 -8.53
CA VAL A 5 0.74 -5.10 -8.68
C VAL A 5 0.98 -4.04 -7.62
N LEU A 6 1.25 -2.82 -8.07
CA LEU A 6 1.38 -1.65 -7.22
C LEU A 6 0.06 -0.88 -7.16
N LYS A 7 -0.35 -0.47 -5.96
CA LYS A 7 -1.52 0.39 -5.75
C LYS A 7 -1.16 1.54 -4.82
N ASN A 8 -1.65 2.73 -5.15
CA ASN A 8 -1.51 3.92 -4.32
C ASN A 8 -2.51 3.87 -3.16
N LEU A 9 -2.13 4.42 -2.02
CA LEU A 9 -3.06 4.74 -0.93
C LEU A 9 -3.42 6.23 -1.06
N ILE A 10 -4.68 6.53 -1.38
CA ILE A 10 -5.17 7.90 -1.55
C ILE A 10 -6.08 8.28 -0.38
N GLY A 11 -5.81 9.44 0.23
CA GLY A 11 -6.58 9.95 1.37
C GLY A 11 -6.73 8.89 2.45
N ASP A 12 -7.99 8.53 2.73
CA ASP A 12 -8.35 7.63 3.82
C ASP A 12 -8.03 6.15 3.53
N ASP A 13 -7.58 5.79 2.32
CA ASP A 13 -7.04 4.46 2.05
C ASP A 13 -5.90 4.09 3.01
N VAL A 14 -5.17 5.08 3.53
CA VAL A 14 -4.10 4.86 4.52
C VAL A 14 -4.60 4.19 5.80
N LEU A 15 -5.89 4.29 6.11
CA LEU A 15 -6.50 3.61 7.26
C LEU A 15 -6.50 2.08 7.11
N ARG A 16 -6.27 1.56 5.90
CA ARG A 16 -6.16 0.12 5.62
C ARG A 16 -4.80 -0.47 5.99
N VAL A 17 -3.83 0.37 6.36
CA VAL A 17 -2.45 -0.05 6.68
C VAL A 17 -2.37 -1.23 7.65
N PRO A 18 -3.11 -1.28 8.77
CA PRO A 18 -3.02 -2.42 9.69
C PRO A 18 -3.36 -3.76 9.02
N ALA A 19 -4.38 -3.78 8.15
CA ALA A 19 -4.76 -4.98 7.41
C ALA A 19 -3.72 -5.32 6.32
N LEU A 20 -3.21 -4.32 5.61
CA LEU A 20 -2.20 -4.52 4.57
C LEU A 20 -0.88 -5.05 5.14
N LEU A 21 -0.46 -4.59 6.32
CA LEU A 21 0.75 -5.06 7.01
C LEU A 21 0.68 -6.53 7.44
N ALA A 22 -0.53 -7.08 7.58
CA ALA A 22 -0.72 -8.50 7.90
C ALA A 22 -0.58 -9.41 6.67
N GLU A 23 -0.48 -8.86 5.46
CA GLU A 23 -0.36 -9.65 4.25
C GLU A 23 1.09 -10.07 3.98
N PRO A 24 1.37 -11.38 3.83
CA PRO A 24 2.74 -11.90 3.78
C PRO A 24 3.52 -11.50 2.51
N ASP A 25 2.83 -11.26 1.39
CA ASP A 25 3.44 -10.95 0.09
C ASP A 25 3.20 -9.47 -0.31
N LEU A 26 3.08 -8.59 0.69
CA LEU A 26 2.82 -7.17 0.51
C LEU A 26 3.95 -6.31 1.06
N MET A 27 4.45 -5.40 0.23
CA MET A 27 5.42 -4.38 0.63
C MET A 27 4.73 -3.02 0.71
N LEU A 28 4.73 -2.40 1.89
CA LEU A 28 4.09 -1.12 2.15
C LEU A 28 5.13 0.00 2.27
N HIS A 29 4.88 1.15 1.63
CA HIS A 29 5.66 2.37 1.82
C HIS A 29 4.73 3.56 2.11
N LEU A 30 4.90 4.15 3.30
CA LEU A 30 4.20 5.36 3.74
C LEU A 30 5.10 6.59 3.62
N TYR A 31 4.54 7.72 3.19
CA TYR A 31 5.29 8.95 2.99
C TYR A 31 5.44 9.83 4.24
N GLY A 32 4.99 9.37 5.42
CA GLY A 32 5.11 10.13 6.67
C GLY A 32 4.28 11.42 6.73
N LYS A 33 3.24 11.54 5.90
CA LYS A 33 2.36 12.71 5.88
C LYS A 33 1.47 12.70 7.14
N ALA A 34 1.46 13.81 7.86
CA ALA A 34 0.73 13.93 9.12
C ALA A 34 -0.80 13.79 8.99
N GLU A 35 -1.38 14.15 7.85
CA GLU A 35 -2.84 14.19 7.67
C GLU A 35 -3.26 13.62 6.31
N ALA A 36 -4.23 12.71 6.33
CA ALA A 36 -4.94 12.23 5.15
C ALA A 36 -5.93 13.28 4.63
N ARG A 37 -5.99 13.46 3.31
CA ARG A 37 -6.95 14.36 2.66
C ARG A 37 -7.45 13.71 1.36
N PRO A 38 -8.69 13.96 0.92
CA PRO A 38 -9.18 13.47 -0.36
C PRO A 38 -8.21 13.77 -1.52
N GLY A 39 -7.93 12.77 -2.34
CA GLY A 39 -6.98 12.89 -3.48
C GLY A 39 -5.49 12.91 -3.11
N ARG A 40 -5.13 13.03 -1.83
CA ARG A 40 -3.72 13.08 -1.40
C ARG A 40 -3.11 11.68 -1.40
N LYS A 41 -2.03 11.46 -2.15
CA LYS A 41 -1.27 10.20 -2.07
C LYS A 41 -0.54 10.08 -0.74
N MET A 42 -0.94 9.12 0.08
CA MET A 42 -0.40 8.88 1.42
C MET A 42 0.72 7.84 1.44
N GLY A 43 0.77 7.00 0.42
CA GLY A 43 1.77 5.97 0.25
C GLY A 43 1.44 5.09 -0.95
N HIS A 44 2.02 3.90 -0.98
CA HIS A 44 1.64 2.83 -1.88
C HIS A 44 1.98 1.48 -1.26
N PHE A 45 1.39 0.43 -1.80
CA PHE A 45 1.85 -0.92 -1.56
C PHE A 45 2.05 -1.66 -2.87
N THR A 46 2.94 -2.65 -2.83
CA THR A 46 3.18 -3.59 -3.92
C THR A 46 2.83 -4.98 -3.42
N ARG A 47 1.93 -5.69 -4.12
CA ARG A 47 1.66 -7.10 -3.86
C ARG A 47 2.37 -7.94 -4.91
N MET A 48 3.10 -8.94 -4.46
CA MET A 48 3.81 -9.89 -5.33
C MET A 48 2.90 -11.08 -5.61
N SER A 49 2.82 -11.51 -6.86
CA SER A 49 2.20 -12.79 -7.22
C SER A 49 3.26 -13.88 -7.12
N ARG A 50 2.97 -14.95 -6.37
CA ARG A 50 3.79 -16.17 -6.42
C ARG A 50 3.30 -17.00 -7.61
N HIS A 51 4.14 -17.14 -8.63
CA HIS A 51 3.96 -18.23 -9.59
C HIS A 51 4.08 -19.54 -8.80
N ARG A 52 3.00 -20.32 -8.73
CA ARG A 52 3.09 -21.72 -8.30
C ARG A 52 3.72 -22.54 -9.41
#